data_AF-A0AAV5UZ57-F1
#
_entry.id   AF-A0AAV5UZ57-F1
#
_cell.length_a   1.000
_cell.length_b   1.000
_cell.length_c   1.000
_cell.angle_alpha   90.00
_cell.angle_beta   90.00
_cell.angle_gamma   90.00
#
_symmetry.space_group_name_H-M   'P 1'
#
loop_
_entity.id
_entity.type
_entity.pdbx_description
1 polymer ?
#
loop_
_entity_poly.entity_id
_entity_poly.type
_entity_poly.pdbx_seq_one_letter_code
_entity_poly.pdbx_strand_id
1 'polypeptide(L)'
;SDDVISIIVSSKPFSPLTHKQDMDKVEREIHAFSSYSGLSFSSINAIDKEAENSQGKFGVRFRVVGEAEHCLRVTQFVQAAVNEIKDVTHGFVKCGAFDSIRLSKM
;
A
#
# COMPACT_ATOMS: atom_id res chain seq x y z
N SER A 1 -12.76 -13.64 7.09
CA SER A 1 -11.72 -13.75 6.06
C SER A 1 -10.42 -13.34 6.71
N ASP A 2 -9.40 -14.17 6.67
CA ASP A 2 -8.06 -13.90 7.23
C ASP A 2 -7.21 -13.04 6.26
N ASP A 3 -7.89 -12.16 5.53
CA ASP A 3 -7.26 -11.32 4.52
C ASP A 3 -6.59 -10.13 5.20
N VAL A 4 -5.41 -9.77 4.70
CA VAL A 4 -4.73 -8.54 5.06
C VAL A 4 -5.12 -7.48 4.04
N ILE A 5 -5.68 -6.37 4.50
CA ILE A 5 -6.00 -5.21 3.69
C ILE A 5 -5.11 -4.07 4.15
N SER A 6 -4.30 -3.51 3.25
CA SER A 6 -3.56 -2.28 3.50
C SER A 6 -4.08 -1.17 2.60
N ILE A 7 -4.11 0.06 3.09
CA ILE A 7 -4.49 1.25 2.33
C ILE A 7 -3.42 2.31 2.52
N ILE A 8 -2.73 2.71 1.46
CA ILE A 8 -1.74 3.79 1.49
C ILE A 8 -2.39 5.06 0.95
N VAL A 9 -2.42 6.14 1.73
CA VAL A 9 -3.12 7.38 1.35
C VAL A 9 -2.13 8.48 0.98
N SER A 10 -2.26 8.97 -0.25
CA SER A 10 -1.52 10.14 -0.74
C SER A 10 -2.08 11.44 -0.18
N SER A 11 -1.29 12.51 -0.16
CA SER A 11 -1.75 13.88 0.01
C SER A 11 -2.55 14.41 -1.18
N LYS A 12 -2.47 13.75 -2.35
CA LYS A 12 -3.17 14.13 -3.58
C LYS A 12 -4.67 13.84 -3.50
N PRO A 13 -5.52 14.68 -4.13
CA PRO A 13 -6.94 14.37 -4.28
C PRO A 13 -7.15 13.15 -5.18
N PHE A 14 -8.19 12.36 -4.90
CA PHE A 14 -8.60 11.29 -5.80
C PHE A 14 -9.24 11.90 -7.06
N SER A 15 -8.79 11.48 -8.24
CA SER A 15 -9.38 11.87 -9.51
C SER A 15 -9.56 10.65 -10.42
N PRO A 16 -10.78 10.36 -10.88
CA PRO A 16 -11.02 9.29 -11.86
C PRO A 16 -10.23 9.45 -13.17
N LEU A 17 -9.86 10.69 -13.51
CA LEU A 17 -9.13 11.01 -14.75
C LEU A 17 -7.64 10.70 -14.66
N THR A 18 -7.07 10.71 -13.45
CA THR A 18 -5.62 10.53 -13.24
C THR A 18 -5.29 9.24 -12.49
N HIS A 19 -6.27 8.54 -11.90
CA HIS A 19 -5.99 7.39 -11.04
C HIS A 19 -5.15 6.31 -11.73
N LYS A 20 -5.25 6.18 -13.06
CA LYS A 20 -4.48 5.16 -13.80
C LYS A 20 -3.01 5.54 -13.83
N GLN A 21 -2.71 6.80 -14.15
CA GLN A 21 -1.33 7.32 -14.14
C GLN A 21 -0.75 7.33 -12.73
N ASP A 22 -1.57 7.64 -11.72
CA ASP A 22 -1.15 7.60 -10.32
C ASP A 22 -0.85 6.15 -9.88
N MET A 23 -1.65 5.16 -10.31
CA MET A 23 -1.35 3.73 -10.12
C MET A 23 -0.07 3.29 -10.85
N ASP A 24 0.14 3.71 -12.10
CA ASP A 24 1.37 3.40 -12.85
C ASP A 24 2.61 4.00 -12.17
N LYS A 25 2.48 5.13 -11.47
CA LYS A 25 3.55 5.70 -10.63
C LYS A 25 3.79 4.81 -9.42
N VAL A 26 2.74 4.41 -8.72
CA VAL A 26 2.84 3.51 -7.55
C VAL A 26 3.52 2.20 -7.92
N GLU A 27 3.16 1.58 -9.05
CA GLU A 27 3.81 0.35 -9.49
C GLU A 27 5.32 0.53 -9.76
N ARG A 28 5.72 1.65 -10.36
CA ARG A 28 7.14 1.98 -10.58
C ARG A 28 7.90 2.16 -9.27
N GLU A 29 7.32 2.86 -8.30
CA GLU A 29 7.92 3.05 -6.98
C GLU A 29 8.03 1.72 -6.22
N ILE A 30 7.04 0.85 -6.33
CA ILE A 30 7.07 -0.51 -5.76
C ILE A 30 8.18 -1.35 -6.39
N HIS A 31 8.32 -1.31 -7.72
CA HIS A 31 9.38 -2.01 -8.42
C HIS A 31 10.76 -1.50 -7.98
N ALA A 32 10.95 -0.18 -7.91
CA ALA A 32 12.17 0.43 -7.39
C ALA A 32 12.44 -0.03 -5.94
N PHE A 33 11.44 0.02 -5.06
CA PHE A 33 11.56 -0.42 -3.67
C PHE A 33 11.97 -1.89 -3.53
N SER A 34 11.37 -2.79 -4.32
CA SER A 34 11.71 -4.21 -4.29
C SER A 34 13.19 -4.48 -4.63
N SER A 35 13.76 -3.65 -5.51
CA SER A 35 15.16 -3.75 -5.91
C SER A 35 16.14 -3.35 -4.80
N TYR A 36 15.73 -2.47 -3.87
CA TYR A 36 16.58 -1.99 -2.76
C TYR A 36 16.33 -2.70 -1.42
N SER A 37 15.14 -3.24 -1.20
CA SER A 37 14.73 -3.81 0.10
C SER A 37 15.07 -5.28 0.30
N GLY A 38 15.56 -5.97 -0.75
CA GLY A 38 15.80 -7.42 -0.71
C GLY A 38 14.52 -8.26 -0.63
N LEU A 39 13.34 -7.63 -0.72
CA LEU A 39 12.06 -8.31 -0.86
C LEU A 39 11.86 -8.71 -2.31
N SER A 40 11.42 -9.95 -2.55
CA SER A 40 11.16 -10.41 -3.91
C SER A 40 10.07 -9.55 -4.57
N PHE A 41 10.41 -8.93 -5.71
CA PHE A 41 9.44 -8.19 -6.53
C PHE A 41 8.23 -9.05 -6.89
N SER A 42 8.42 -10.35 -7.15
CA SER A 42 7.33 -11.28 -7.46
C SER A 42 6.32 -11.41 -6.32
N SER A 43 6.80 -11.37 -5.06
CA SER A 43 5.93 -11.46 -3.88
C SER A 43 5.12 -10.19 -3.67
N ILE A 44 5.69 -9.02 -3.97
CA ILE A 44 4.97 -7.75 -3.84
C ILE A 44 4.02 -7.53 -5.02
N ASN A 45 4.42 -7.93 -6.23
CA ASN A 45 3.60 -7.78 -7.42
C ASN A 45 2.40 -8.76 -7.47
N ALA A 46 2.48 -9.87 -6.74
CA ALA A 46 1.37 -10.81 -6.57
C ALA A 46 0.29 -10.32 -5.59
N ILE A 47 0.51 -9.20 -4.89
CA ILE A 47 -0.49 -8.61 -3.99
C ILE A 47 -1.51 -7.87 -4.84
N ASP A 48 -2.79 -8.26 -4.70
CA ASP A 48 -3.90 -7.54 -5.34
C ASP A 48 -3.88 -6.08 -4.89
N LYS A 49 -4.00 -5.16 -5.84
CA LYS A 49 -3.95 -3.72 -5.57
C LYS A 49 -4.94 -2.95 -6.42
N GLU A 50 -5.65 -2.01 -5.78
CA GLU A 50 -6.69 -1.21 -6.42
C GLU A 50 -6.57 0.25 -5.99
N ALA A 51 -6.86 1.17 -6.89
CA ALA A 51 -7.02 2.58 -6.53
C ALA A 51 -8.32 2.75 -5.72
N GLU A 52 -8.27 3.51 -4.62
CA GLU A 52 -9.45 3.85 -3.84
C GLU A 52 -9.53 5.37 -3.59
N ASN A 53 -10.76 5.86 -3.42
CA ASN A 53 -11.01 7.19 -2.90
C ASN A 53 -11.06 7.12 -1.36
N SER A 54 -9.94 7.48 -0.72
CA SER A 54 -9.84 7.50 0.74
C SER A 54 -10.08 8.91 1.25
N GLN A 55 -11.32 9.20 1.65
CA GLN A 55 -11.75 10.51 2.18
C GLN A 55 -11.43 11.70 1.25
N GLY A 56 -11.63 11.53 -0.07
CA GLY A 56 -11.33 12.55 -1.08
C GLY A 56 -9.88 12.52 -1.57
N LYS A 57 -9.03 11.65 -1.01
CA LYS A 57 -7.61 11.51 -1.39
C LYS A 57 -7.37 10.22 -2.16
N PHE A 58 -6.37 10.24 -3.02
CA PHE A 58 -5.93 9.05 -3.73
C PHE A 58 -5.32 8.05 -2.74
N GLY A 59 -5.94 6.88 -2.64
CA GLY A 59 -5.44 5.76 -1.87
C GLY A 59 -5.13 4.57 -2.78
N VAL A 60 -4.22 3.71 -2.33
CA VAL A 60 -4.00 2.40 -2.94
C VAL A 60 -4.30 1.33 -1.91
N ARG A 61 -5.32 0.52 -2.20
CA ARG A 61 -5.73 -0.62 -1.39
C ARG A 61 -5.00 -1.86 -1.87
N PHE A 62 -4.20 -2.46 -1.00
CA PHE A 62 -3.56 -3.76 -1.18
C PHE A 62 -4.37 -4.82 -0.45
N ARG A 63 -4.59 -5.99 -1.07
CA ARG A 63 -5.27 -7.14 -0.46
C ARG A 63 -4.40 -8.38 -0.61
N VAL A 64 -4.09 -9.03 0.52
CA VAL A 64 -3.46 -10.35 0.57
C VAL A 64 -4.49 -11.32 1.14
N VAL A 65 -4.79 -12.38 0.39
CA VAL A 65 -5.81 -13.36 0.76
C VAL A 65 -5.16 -14.52 1.54
N GLY A 66 -5.76 -14.91 2.66
CA GLY A 66 -5.42 -16.16 3.38
C GLY A 66 -4.05 -16.20 4.07
N GLU A 67 -3.35 -15.07 4.24
CA GLU A 67 -1.99 -15.07 4.80
C GLU A 67 -1.79 -14.00 5.90
N ALA A 68 -2.25 -14.30 7.11
CA ALA A 68 -2.01 -13.46 8.28
C ALA A 68 -0.51 -13.34 8.64
N GLU A 69 0.31 -14.37 8.37
CA GLU A 69 1.77 -14.31 8.57
C GLU A 69 2.46 -13.27 7.66
N HIS A 70 1.83 -12.95 6.51
CA HIS A 70 2.28 -11.88 5.62
C HIS A 70 1.85 -10.47 6.08
N CYS A 71 1.02 -10.34 7.13
CA CYS A 71 0.67 -9.05 7.72
C CYS A 71 1.91 -8.24 8.13
N LEU A 72 2.92 -8.90 8.73
CA LEU A 72 4.15 -8.23 9.14
C LEU A 72 4.91 -7.68 7.92
N ARG A 73 5.00 -8.47 6.84
CA ARG A 73 5.66 -8.05 5.60
C ARG A 73 4.91 -6.93 4.89
N VAL A 74 3.59 -7.00 4.83
CA VAL A 74 2.74 -5.91 4.29
C VAL A 74 2.92 -4.65 5.13
N THR A 75 2.96 -4.75 6.44
CA THR A 75 3.19 -3.62 7.35
C THR A 75 4.58 -3.01 7.13
N GLN A 76 5.63 -3.82 7.01
CA GLN A 76 6.98 -3.36 6.70
C GLN A 76 7.07 -2.69 5.33
N PHE A 77 6.45 -3.27 4.30
CA PHE A 77 6.35 -2.69 2.97
C PHE A 77 5.63 -1.33 3.01
N VAL A 78 4.49 -1.24 3.68
CA VAL A 78 3.72 0.01 3.78
C VAL A 78 4.48 1.06 4.57
N GLN A 79 5.13 0.69 5.67
CA GLN A 79 5.93 1.62 6.46
C GLN A 79 7.09 2.18 5.63
N ALA A 80 7.75 1.33 4.84
CA ALA A 80 8.80 1.77 3.92
C ALA A 80 8.25 2.67 2.80
N ALA A 81 7.12 2.30 2.20
CA ALA A 81 6.46 3.10 1.16
C ALA A 81 6.00 4.47 1.67
N VAL A 82 5.46 4.56 2.89
CA VAL A 82 5.06 5.85 3.53
C VAL A 82 6.28 6.74 3.77
N ASN A 83 7.43 6.17 4.13
CA ASN A 83 8.65 6.93 4.39
C ASN A 83 9.30 7.45 3.09
N GLU A 84 9.35 6.63 2.04
CA GLU A 84 10.04 6.95 0.79
C GLU A 84 9.19 7.77 -0.20
N ILE A 85 7.88 7.49 -0.29
CA ILE A 85 7.01 8.19 -1.22
C ILE A 85 6.71 9.58 -0.65
N LYS A 86 7.33 10.62 -1.24
CA LYS A 86 7.17 12.03 -0.81
C LYS A 86 5.71 12.50 -0.73
N ASP A 87 4.86 11.93 -1.58
CA ASP A 87 3.45 12.30 -1.72
C ASP A 87 2.52 11.51 -0.76
N VAL A 88 3.06 10.62 0.08
CA VAL A 88 2.29 9.82 1.04
C VAL A 88 2.52 10.38 2.44
N THR A 89 1.43 10.56 3.19
CA THR A 89 1.48 11.11 4.55
C THR A 89 1.25 10.04 5.62
N HIS A 90 0.45 9.02 5.31
CA HIS A 90 0.14 7.92 6.20
C HIS A 90 -0.43 6.74 5.41
N GLY A 91 -0.37 5.55 6.00
CA GLY A 91 -1.01 4.33 5.52
C GLY A 91 -1.80 3.66 6.64
N PHE A 92 -2.57 2.64 6.29
CA PHE A 92 -3.35 1.82 7.20
C PHE A 92 -3.15 0.36 6.85
N VAL A 93 -3.08 -0.51 7.85
CA VAL A 93 -3.05 -1.96 7.65
C VAL A 93 -4.06 -2.60 8.57
N LYS A 94 -5.00 -3.33 7.99
CA LYS A 94 -5.97 -4.18 8.67
C LYS A 94 -5.62 -5.63 8.41
N CYS A 95 -5.29 -6.37 9.46
CA CYS A 95 -4.97 -7.79 9.34
C CYS A 95 -6.14 -8.61 9.84
N GLY A 96 -6.97 -9.14 8.93
CA GLY A 96 -8.08 -10.05 9.25
C GLY A 96 -8.95 -9.60 10.42
N ALA A 97 -8.90 -10.38 11.51
CA ALA A 97 -9.67 -10.20 12.74
C ALA A 97 -9.20 -9.03 13.64
N PHE A 98 -8.10 -8.36 13.30
CA PHE A 98 -7.53 -7.26 14.10
C PHE A 98 -7.99 -5.88 13.60
N ASP A 99 -7.96 -4.90 14.50
CA ASP A 99 -8.22 -3.49 14.19
C ASP A 99 -7.19 -2.91 13.23
N SER A 100 -7.59 -1.90 12.46
CA SER A 100 -6.71 -1.20 11.52
C SER A 100 -5.61 -0.43 12.27
N ILE A 101 -4.36 -0.68 11.91
CA ILE A 101 -3.19 0.05 12.40
C ILE A 101 -2.93 1.24 11.47
N ARG A 102 -2.81 2.45 12.02
CA ARG A 102 -2.40 3.64 11.26
C ARG A 102 -0.88 3.76 11.31
N LEU A 103 -0.26 3.79 10.14
CA LEU A 103 1.17 4.04 9.95
C LEU A 103 1.32 5.49 9.51
N SER A 104 2.09 6.29 10.23
CA SER A 104 2.39 7.67 9.83
C SER A 104 3.86 7.78 9.48
N LYS A 105 4.18 8.72 8.59
CA LYS A 105 5.57 9.11 8.37
C LYS A 105 6.17 9.58 9.70
N MET A 106 7.39 9.12 10.02
CA MET A 106 8.14 9.56 11.20
C MET A 106 8.67 10.98 11.04
#